data_AF-A0AAQ3NIY6-F1
#
_entry.id   AF-A0AAQ3NIY6-F1
#
_cell.length_a   1.000
_cell.length_b   1.000
_cell.length_c   1.000
_cell.angle_alpha   90.00
_cell.angle_beta   90.00
_cell.angle_gamma   90.00
#
_symmetry.space_group_name_H-M   'P 1'
#
loop_
_entity.id
_entity.type
_entity.pdbx_description
1 polymer ?
#
loop_
_entity_poly.entity_id
_entity_poly.type
_entity_poly.pdbx_seq_one_letter_code
_entity_poly.pdbx_strand_id
1 'polypeptide(L)'
;MSSSMSGSLVHQGQLLVHIAENGHSFELDCNENTLVEAVMRSIESVTGINFSDQLVLCKEMKLEPHRPLSVYKLPSDEKEVFIFNKSRLQNNSPAPPPEQVDIPSHLEPPSPASSHDPHPLDDASDPALKALPSYERQFRYHYHRGHAIYTSTVMKYEHCERLWREQMVQERAVDVARGNLDQYYRMINQSYVEFMKRYMQQHRMHSDLVVNFGKNVEKLRSIKLHPALQTANRTCLLDLVKEESLRKSVENCASSHKQFENKVSQFKQTFGEVKRRAEELLSSRAFLPTKNIEQTIKEHQRYINEQKSIMQSLRLVCILTFFNYFLCALSC
;
A
#
# COMPACT_ATOMS: atom_id res chain seq x y z
N MET A 1 -1.69 48.56 31.64
CA MET A 1 -2.13 48.06 30.33
C MET A 1 -1.13 47.00 29.91
N SER A 2 -1.49 45.73 30.08
CA SER A 2 -0.60 44.60 29.82
C SER A 2 -1.24 43.76 28.72
N SER A 3 -0.62 43.80 27.54
CA SER A 3 -1.04 43.09 26.33
C SER A 3 -0.65 41.61 26.45
N SER A 4 -1.65 40.74 26.58
CA SER A 4 -1.50 39.29 26.45
C SER A 4 -1.30 38.93 24.97
N MET A 5 -0.08 38.50 24.64
CA MET A 5 0.25 37.83 23.39
C MET A 5 -0.30 36.40 23.43
N SER A 6 -1.47 36.18 22.83
CA SER A 6 -1.96 34.85 22.50
C SER A 6 -1.24 34.34 21.26
N GLY A 7 -0.02 33.84 21.45
CA GLY A 7 0.64 32.96 20.48
C GLY A 7 -0.15 31.66 20.41
N SER A 8 -0.83 31.41 19.29
CA SER A 8 -1.39 30.10 18.95
C SER A 8 -0.24 29.09 19.01
N LEU A 9 -0.24 28.26 20.05
CA LEU A 9 0.65 27.12 20.17
C LEU A 9 0.22 26.10 19.10
N VAL A 10 0.82 26.16 17.92
CA VAL A 10 0.61 25.16 16.88
C VAL A 10 1.21 23.87 17.41
N HIS A 11 0.37 22.88 17.77
CA HIS A 11 0.83 21.56 18.15
C HIS A 11 1.59 20.94 16.97
N GLN A 12 2.91 20.93 17.09
CA GLN A 12 3.81 20.21 16.19
C GLN A 12 3.69 18.73 16.55
N GLY A 13 3.26 17.91 15.58
CA GLY A 13 3.12 16.47 15.73
C GLY A 13 3.90 15.73 14.66
N GLN A 14 4.37 14.53 14.98
CA GLN A 14 5.02 13.65 14.02
C GLN A 14 3.96 12.84 13.27
N LEU A 15 4.04 12.84 11.94
CA LEU A 15 3.20 12.02 11.08
C LEU A 15 4.02 10.86 10.54
N LEU A 16 3.58 9.63 10.84
CA LEU A 16 4.16 8.43 10.28
C LEU A 16 3.57 8.17 8.89
N VAL A 17 4.44 8.17 7.88
CA VAL A 17 4.09 7.95 6.48
C VAL A 17 4.80 6.71 5.96
N HIS A 18 4.03 5.82 5.34
CA HIS A 18 4.50 4.56 4.79
C HIS A 18 4.36 4.53 3.27
N ILE A 19 5.36 3.95 2.60
CA ILE A 19 5.28 3.64 1.18
C ILE A 19 4.74 2.23 1.03
N ALA A 20 3.55 2.10 0.46
CA ALA A 20 2.86 0.81 0.36
C ALA A 20 3.62 -0.22 -0.48
N GLU A 21 4.43 0.25 -1.45
CA GLU A 21 5.17 -0.62 -2.38
C GLU A 21 6.32 -1.37 -1.71
N ASN A 22 7.08 -0.74 -0.81
CA ASN A 22 8.30 -1.31 -0.21
C ASN A 22 8.31 -1.32 1.33
N GLY A 23 7.30 -0.77 1.98
CA GLY A 23 7.20 -0.73 3.45
C GLY A 23 8.10 0.32 4.12
N HIS A 24 8.83 1.14 3.36
CA HIS A 24 9.63 2.23 3.93
C HIS A 24 8.75 3.21 4.71
N SER A 25 9.29 3.68 5.82
CA SER A 25 8.58 4.52 6.79
C SER A 25 9.34 5.82 6.99
N PHE A 26 8.60 6.93 7.03
CA PHE A 26 9.12 8.28 7.19
C PHE A 26 8.35 8.99 8.30
N GLU A 27 9.07 9.63 9.21
CA GLU A 27 8.50 10.53 10.19
C GLU A 27 8.59 11.96 9.66
N LEU A 28 7.44 12.62 9.51
CA LEU A 28 7.37 14.00 9.03
C LEU A 28 6.87 14.92 10.13
N ASP A 29 7.65 15.96 10.42
CA ASP A 29 7.22 17.05 11.28
C ASP A 29 6.14 17.87 10.58
N CYS A 30 4.92 17.85 11.11
CA CYS A 30 3.81 18.61 10.58
C CYS A 30 2.85 19.05 11.70
N ASN A 31 1.79 19.76 11.33
CA ASN A 31 0.76 20.15 12.27
C ASN A 31 -0.62 20.00 11.63
N GLU A 32 -1.66 20.24 12.42
CA GLU A 32 -3.06 20.13 12.00
C GLU A 32 -3.43 20.98 10.77
N ASN A 33 -2.70 22.07 10.52
CA ASN A 33 -2.93 22.98 9.39
C ASN A 33 -2.09 22.62 8.16
N THR A 34 -1.12 21.71 8.27
CA THR A 34 -0.35 21.23 7.13
C THR A 34 -1.28 20.62 6.09
N LEU A 35 -1.11 20.99 4.82
CA LEU A 35 -1.88 20.40 3.72
C LEU A 35 -1.36 19.01 3.40
N VAL A 36 -2.25 18.11 2.98
CA VAL A 36 -1.88 16.79 2.44
C VAL A 36 -0.89 16.95 1.28
N GLU A 37 -1.03 17.98 0.45
CA GLU A 37 -0.09 18.29 -0.62
C GLU A 37 1.35 18.46 -0.11
N ALA A 38 1.56 19.14 1.02
CA ALA A 38 2.90 19.33 1.55
C ALA A 38 3.56 17.99 1.93
N VAL A 39 2.78 17.07 2.51
CA VAL A 39 3.23 15.70 2.81
C VAL A 39 3.61 14.96 1.53
N MET A 40 2.77 15.03 0.49
CA MET A 40 3.02 14.39 -0.79
C MET A 40 4.29 14.91 -1.48
N ARG A 41 4.53 16.23 -1.42
CA ARG A 41 5.75 16.87 -1.95
C ARG A 41 7.01 16.45 -1.19
N SER A 42 6.93 16.39 0.13
CA SER A 42 8.04 15.87 0.95
C SER A 42 8.39 14.44 0.55
N ILE A 43 7.39 13.59 0.35
CA ILE A 43 7.60 12.20 -0.05
C ILE A 43 8.12 12.08 -1.48
N GLU A 44 7.63 12.90 -2.41
CA GLU A 44 8.15 12.99 -3.78
C GLU A 44 9.66 13.26 -3.78
N SER A 45 10.13 14.15 -2.91
CA SER A 45 11.55 14.53 -2.83
C SER A 45 12.49 13.39 -2.37
N VAL A 46 11.99 12.47 -1.53
CA VAL A 46 12.80 11.38 -0.96
C VAL A 46 12.60 10.04 -1.65
N THR A 47 11.45 9.81 -2.29
CA THR A 47 11.13 8.53 -2.95
C THR A 47 11.16 8.59 -4.47
N GLY A 48 11.07 9.79 -5.06
CA GLY A 48 10.92 9.98 -6.50
C GLY A 48 9.52 9.59 -7.04
N ILE A 49 8.56 9.21 -6.19
CA ILE A 49 7.19 8.97 -6.63
C ILE A 49 6.53 10.31 -6.95
N ASN A 50 6.20 10.52 -8.22
CA ASN A 50 5.61 11.78 -8.67
C ASN A 50 4.33 12.10 -7.90
N PHE A 51 4.16 13.37 -7.52
CA PHE A 51 2.97 13.88 -6.85
C PHE A 51 1.65 13.46 -7.54
N SER A 52 1.59 13.47 -8.88
CA SER A 52 0.40 13.06 -9.63
C SER A 52 0.06 11.57 -9.46
N ASP A 53 1.09 10.76 -9.22
CA ASP A 53 1.00 9.31 -9.12
C ASP A 53 0.79 8.84 -7.68
N GLN A 54 0.85 9.74 -6.70
CA GLN A 54 0.58 9.40 -5.30
C GLN A 54 -0.93 9.28 -5.04
N LEU A 55 -1.35 8.15 -4.48
CA LEU A 55 -2.64 7.94 -3.83
C LEU A 55 -2.39 7.83 -2.32
N VAL A 56 -2.96 8.75 -1.56
CA VAL A 56 -2.73 8.85 -0.12
C VAL A 56 -3.95 8.33 0.64
N LEU A 57 -3.76 7.31 1.48
CA LEU A 57 -4.81 6.69 2.28
C LEU A 57 -4.48 6.77 3.78
N CYS A 58 -5.50 6.93 4.61
CA CYS A 58 -5.42 6.76 6.06
C CYS A 58 -6.69 6.05 6.52
N LYS A 59 -6.55 4.86 7.13
CA LYS A 59 -7.68 3.92 7.34
C LYS A 59 -8.41 3.68 6.02
N GLU A 60 -9.74 3.64 5.97
CA GLU A 60 -10.47 3.49 4.70
C GLU A 60 -10.58 4.79 3.88
N MET A 61 -10.00 5.92 4.32
CA MET A 61 -10.22 7.22 3.69
C MET A 61 -9.12 7.64 2.73
N LYS A 62 -9.51 8.21 1.59
CA LYS A 62 -8.62 8.93 0.69
C LYS A 62 -8.38 10.35 1.20
N LEU A 63 -7.10 10.75 1.26
CA LEU A 63 -6.69 12.09 1.61
C LEU A 63 -6.61 12.95 0.35
N GLU A 64 -7.27 14.11 0.38
CA GLU A 64 -7.31 15.04 -0.75
C GLU A 64 -6.20 16.10 -0.61
N PRO A 65 -5.40 16.38 -1.65
CA PRO A 65 -4.21 17.23 -1.55
C PRO A 65 -4.48 18.64 -0.99
N HIS A 66 -5.62 19.22 -1.35
CA HIS A 66 -6.02 20.57 -0.98
C HIS A 66 -6.64 20.67 0.42
N ARG A 67 -6.76 19.56 1.17
CA ARG A 67 -7.33 19.55 2.51
C ARG A 67 -6.22 19.57 3.57
N PRO A 68 -6.42 20.26 4.70
CA PRO A 68 -5.50 20.20 5.83
C PRO A 68 -5.62 18.85 6.55
N LEU A 69 -4.55 18.43 7.21
CA LEU A 69 -4.46 17.17 7.97
C LEU A 69 -5.52 17.08 9.09
N SER A 70 -5.90 18.21 9.69
CA SER A 70 -6.98 18.31 10.70
C SER A 70 -8.31 17.69 10.27
N VAL A 71 -8.68 17.76 8.99
CA VAL A 71 -9.92 17.14 8.46
C VAL A 71 -9.93 15.63 8.71
N TYR A 72 -8.75 15.02 8.71
CA TYR A 72 -8.53 13.59 8.92
C TYR A 72 -8.11 13.27 10.37
N LYS A 73 -8.07 14.27 11.25
CA LYS A 73 -7.54 14.18 12.62
C LYS A 73 -6.08 13.68 12.63
N LEU A 74 -5.24 14.33 11.84
CA LEU A 74 -3.81 14.11 11.74
C LEU A 74 -3.05 15.42 12.04
N PRO A 75 -1.81 15.37 12.56
CA PRO A 75 -1.06 14.16 12.98
C PRO A 75 -1.65 13.48 14.24
N SER A 76 -1.45 12.17 14.40
CA SER A 76 -1.93 11.38 15.55
C SER A 76 -1.15 10.08 15.69
N ASP A 77 -0.74 9.72 16.91
CA ASP A 77 0.03 8.50 17.20
C ASP A 77 -0.72 7.19 16.85
N GLU A 78 -2.05 7.24 16.79
CA GLU A 78 -2.90 6.09 16.45
C GLU A 78 -3.13 5.93 14.94
N LYS A 79 -2.61 6.85 14.13
CA LYS A 79 -2.90 6.92 12.69
C LYS A 79 -1.65 7.08 11.86
N GLU A 80 -1.50 6.12 10.96
CA GLU A 80 -0.47 6.10 9.92
C GLU A 80 -1.08 6.47 8.56
N VAL A 81 -0.26 7.05 7.69
CA VAL A 81 -0.62 7.42 6.31
C VAL A 81 0.12 6.50 5.34
N PHE A 82 -0.59 5.97 4.37
CA PHE A 82 -0.04 5.10 3.33
C PHE A 82 -0.06 5.79 1.97
N ILE A 83 1.07 5.75 1.27
CA ILE A 83 1.23 6.28 -0.08
C ILE A 83 1.37 5.11 -1.05
N PHE A 84 0.47 5.07 -2.01
CA PHE A 84 0.45 4.11 -3.11
C PHE A 84 0.87 4.82 -4.39
N ASN A 85 1.69 4.14 -5.19
CA ASN A 85 2.05 4.59 -6.53
C ASN A 85 1.00 4.10 -7.53
N LYS A 86 0.18 5.01 -8.08
CA LYS A 86 -0.88 4.71 -9.06
C LYS A 86 -0.35 4.01 -10.30
N SER A 87 0.87 4.31 -10.73
CA SER A 87 1.48 3.64 -11.89
C SER A 87 1.66 2.13 -11.65
N ARG A 88 1.87 1.72 -10.39
CA ARG A 88 2.00 0.31 -9.97
C ARG A 88 0.66 -0.40 -9.73
N LEU A 89 -0.44 0.36 -9.60
CA LEU A 89 -1.77 -0.22 -9.40
C LEU A 89 -2.45 -0.63 -10.72
N GLN A 90 -1.80 -0.43 -11.86
CA GLN A 90 -2.33 -0.82 -13.17
C GLN A 90 -2.16 -2.33 -13.41
N ASN A 91 -3.14 -2.94 -14.10
CA ASN A 91 -3.20 -4.40 -14.34
C ASN A 91 -1.94 -4.99 -15.00
N ASN A 92 -1.19 -4.21 -15.78
CA ASN A 92 0.00 -4.65 -16.50
C ASN A 92 1.27 -3.95 -16.02
N SER A 93 1.27 -3.42 -14.80
CA SER A 93 2.47 -2.80 -14.25
C SER A 93 3.56 -3.88 -14.04
N PRO A 94 4.83 -3.57 -14.35
CA PRO A 94 5.92 -4.49 -14.09
C PRO A 94 6.11 -4.65 -12.58
N ALA A 95 6.50 -5.86 -12.17
CA ALA A 95 6.87 -6.14 -10.80
C ALA A 95 7.94 -5.15 -10.30
N PRO A 96 7.92 -4.76 -9.01
CA PRO A 96 8.97 -3.93 -8.46
C PRO A 96 10.32 -4.63 -8.60
N PRO A 97 11.42 -3.89 -8.83
CA PRO A 97 12.75 -4.47 -8.84
C PRO A 97 13.05 -5.12 -7.48
N PRO A 98 13.86 -6.20 -7.44
CA PRO A 98 14.29 -6.78 -6.18
C PRO A 98 14.99 -5.74 -5.30
N GLU A 99 14.68 -5.77 -4.00
CA GLU A 99 15.37 -4.96 -3.00
C GLU A 99 16.86 -5.29 -3.00
N GLN A 100 17.71 -4.28 -3.10
CA GLN A 100 19.16 -4.47 -3.04
C GLN A 100 19.56 -4.65 -1.58
N VAL A 101 20.11 -5.83 -1.25
CA VAL A 101 20.67 -6.12 0.07
C VAL A 101 22.18 -6.22 -0.08
N ASP A 102 22.89 -5.20 0.38
CA ASP A 102 24.35 -5.16 0.41
C ASP A 102 24.87 -6.09 1.50
N ILE A 103 24.92 -7.38 1.21
CA ILE A 103 25.56 -8.37 2.08
C ILE A 103 27.06 -8.36 1.76
N PRO A 104 27.94 -7.95 2.69
CA PRO A 104 29.37 -7.98 2.44
C PRO A 104 29.81 -9.41 2.08
N SER A 105 30.57 -9.53 0.99
CA SER A 105 31.21 -10.79 0.66
C SER A 105 32.14 -11.18 1.80
N HIS A 106 32.06 -12.43 2.23
CA HIS A 106 32.96 -12.96 3.25
C HIS A 106 34.37 -13.03 2.65
N LEU A 107 35.16 -11.96 2.82
CA LEU A 107 36.58 -11.99 2.55
C LEU A 107 37.23 -12.85 3.63
N GLU A 108 37.55 -14.10 3.28
CA GLU A 108 38.32 -14.96 4.18
C GLU A 108 39.69 -14.31 4.39
N PRO A 109 40.14 -14.14 5.65
CA PRO A 109 41.46 -13.57 5.90
C PRO A 109 42.54 -14.44 5.22
N PRO A 110 43.66 -13.84 4.78
CA PRO A 110 44.73 -14.60 4.16
C PRO A 110 45.30 -15.64 5.15
N SER A 111 45.67 -16.81 4.63
CA SER A 111 46.27 -17.88 5.43
C SER A 111 47.53 -17.40 6.15
N PRO A 112 47.75 -17.80 7.42
CA PRO A 112 48.92 -17.40 8.18
C PRO A 112 50.16 -18.13 7.64
N ALA A 113 50.94 -17.49 6.77
CA ALA A 113 52.24 -18.00 6.34
C ALA A 113 53.36 -17.33 7.15
N SER A 114 54.35 -18.12 7.60
CA SER A 114 55.49 -17.61 8.39
C SER A 114 56.36 -16.62 7.60
N SER A 115 56.33 -16.67 6.27
CA SER A 115 57.11 -15.79 5.39
C SER A 115 56.64 -14.34 5.36
N HIS A 116 55.45 -14.04 5.86
CA HIS A 116 54.84 -12.71 5.76
C HIS A 116 55.03 -11.85 7.03
N ASP A 117 55.50 -12.43 8.13
CA ASP A 117 55.65 -11.73 9.42
C ASP A 117 56.72 -12.43 10.30
N PRO A 118 58.02 -12.14 10.11
CA PRO A 118 59.11 -12.80 10.84
C PRO A 118 59.09 -12.42 12.33
N HIS A 119 59.18 -13.41 13.22
CA HIS A 119 59.10 -13.23 14.67
C HIS A 119 60.45 -13.53 15.35
N PRO A 120 60.89 -12.75 16.37
CA PRO A 120 62.19 -12.94 17.04
C PRO A 120 62.44 -14.35 17.62
N LEU A 121 61.37 -15.04 17.99
CA LEU A 121 61.41 -16.41 18.54
C LEU A 121 61.43 -17.51 17.47
N ASP A 122 61.32 -17.19 16.17
CA ASP A 122 61.33 -18.21 15.11
C ASP A 122 62.68 -18.99 15.06
N ASP A 123 63.76 -18.37 15.53
CA ASP A 123 65.11 -18.95 15.62
C ASP A 123 65.48 -19.45 17.03
N ALA A 124 64.53 -19.48 17.97
CA ALA A 124 64.78 -19.95 19.34
C ALA A 124 65.22 -21.43 19.37
N SER A 125 66.20 -21.74 20.22
CA SER A 125 66.72 -23.10 20.39
C SER A 125 65.76 -24.01 21.17
N ASP A 126 64.94 -23.43 22.06
CA ASP A 126 63.88 -24.14 22.78
C ASP A 126 62.67 -24.36 21.86
N PRO A 127 62.28 -25.62 21.58
CA PRO A 127 61.12 -25.95 20.76
C PRO A 127 59.81 -25.34 21.26
N ALA A 128 59.64 -25.16 22.57
CA ALA A 128 58.44 -24.57 23.14
C ALA A 128 58.34 -23.07 22.82
N LEU A 129 59.46 -22.34 22.94
CA LEU A 129 59.54 -20.91 22.60
C LEU A 129 59.38 -20.68 21.09
N LYS A 130 59.96 -21.57 20.27
CA LYS A 130 59.84 -21.54 18.81
C LYS A 130 58.40 -21.77 18.30
N ALA A 131 57.55 -22.44 19.08
CA ALA A 131 56.17 -22.71 18.70
C ALA A 131 55.20 -21.53 18.98
N LEU A 132 55.53 -20.65 19.94
CA LEU A 132 54.67 -19.54 20.35
C LEU A 132 54.23 -18.60 19.20
N PRO A 133 55.11 -18.20 18.27
CA PRO A 133 54.72 -17.33 17.15
C PRO A 133 53.75 -18.02 16.19
N SER A 134 53.91 -19.33 15.99
CA SER A 134 52.97 -20.13 15.19
C SER A 134 51.58 -20.15 15.82
N TYR A 135 51.49 -20.37 17.14
CA TYR A 135 50.23 -20.32 17.86
C TYR A 135 49.57 -18.93 17.82
N GLU A 136 50.36 -17.87 17.97
CA GLU A 136 49.84 -16.50 17.88
C GLU A 136 49.29 -16.19 16.49
N ARG A 137 50.05 -16.51 15.41
CA ARG A 137 49.60 -16.30 14.03
C ARG A 137 48.30 -17.06 13.74
N GLN A 138 48.20 -18.32 14.18
CA GLN A 138 46.98 -19.12 14.06
C GLN A 138 45.83 -18.51 14.87
N PHE A 139 46.07 -18.08 16.09
CA PHE A 139 45.06 -17.43 16.93
C PHE A 139 44.52 -16.15 16.29
N ARG A 140 45.40 -15.24 15.83
CA ARG A 140 45.00 -14.00 15.14
C ARG A 140 44.20 -14.31 13.87
N TYR A 141 44.63 -15.29 13.08
CA TYR A 141 43.89 -15.74 11.89
C TYR A 141 42.47 -16.19 12.26
N HIS A 142 42.33 -17.10 13.23
CA HIS A 142 41.03 -17.60 13.65
C HIS A 142 40.16 -16.53 14.32
N TYR A 143 40.75 -15.60 15.06
CA TYR A 143 40.07 -14.44 15.62
C TYR A 143 39.48 -13.56 14.53
N HIS A 144 40.28 -13.16 13.53
CA HIS A 144 39.81 -12.34 12.41
C HIS A 144 38.75 -13.06 11.58
N ARG A 145 38.93 -14.36 11.33
CA ARG A 145 37.93 -15.18 10.62
C ARG A 145 36.62 -15.25 11.40
N GLY A 146 36.68 -15.52 12.70
CA GLY A 146 35.51 -15.53 13.58
C GLY A 146 34.81 -14.17 13.63
N HIS A 147 35.60 -13.08 13.71
CA HIS A 147 35.07 -11.73 13.71
C HIS A 147 34.36 -11.38 12.39
N ALA A 148 34.93 -11.75 11.24
CA ALA A 148 34.32 -11.54 9.93
C ALA A 148 32.98 -12.30 9.80
N ILE A 149 32.93 -13.57 10.23
CA ILE A 149 31.69 -14.38 10.26
C ILE A 149 30.64 -13.74 11.17
N TYR A 150 31.02 -13.33 12.37
CA TYR A 150 30.12 -12.70 13.34
C TYR A 150 29.53 -11.41 12.79
N THR A 151 30.37 -10.50 12.30
CA THR A 151 29.92 -9.22 11.71
C THR A 151 29.00 -9.45 10.51
N SER A 152 29.32 -10.40 9.62
CA SER A 152 28.46 -10.75 8.49
C SER A 152 27.10 -11.30 8.96
N THR A 153 27.09 -12.10 10.02
CA THR A 153 25.86 -12.68 10.58
C THR A 153 24.98 -11.60 11.21
N VAL A 154 25.56 -10.66 11.97
CA VAL A 154 24.84 -9.51 12.55
C VAL A 154 24.22 -8.66 11.46
N MET A 155 24.97 -8.30 10.41
CA MET A 155 24.45 -7.49 9.30
C MET A 155 23.29 -8.20 8.57
N LYS A 156 23.43 -9.50 8.28
CA LYS A 156 22.35 -10.30 7.67
C LYS A 156 21.09 -10.32 8.55
N TYR A 157 21.27 -10.44 9.86
CA TYR A 157 20.18 -10.43 10.81
C TYR A 157 19.44 -9.09 10.85
N GLU A 158 20.18 -7.97 10.93
CA GLU A 158 19.61 -6.62 10.91
C GLU A 158 18.83 -6.37 9.60
N HIS A 159 19.33 -6.87 8.46
CA HIS A 159 18.59 -6.84 7.20
C HIS A 159 17.31 -7.67 7.25
N CYS A 160 17.34 -8.89 7.78
CA CYS A 160 16.14 -9.71 7.94
C CYS A 160 15.10 -9.03 8.83
N GLU A 161 15.51 -8.42 9.95
CA GLU A 161 14.60 -7.66 10.82
C GLU A 161 14.01 -6.44 10.13
N ARG A 162 14.81 -5.68 9.37
CA ARG A 162 14.32 -4.53 8.59
C ARG A 162 13.28 -4.96 7.56
N LEU A 163 13.62 -5.94 6.73
CA LEU A 163 12.74 -6.44 5.66
C LEU A 163 11.45 -7.04 6.21
N TRP A 164 11.52 -7.72 7.37
CA TRP A 164 10.32 -8.17 8.07
C TRP A 164 9.41 -6.97 8.42
N ARG A 165 9.98 -5.89 8.98
CA ARG A 165 9.20 -4.72 9.45
C ARG A 165 8.52 -4.03 8.29
N GLU A 166 9.24 -3.88 7.19
CA GLU A 166 8.74 -3.36 5.92
C GLU A 166 7.62 -4.25 5.35
N GLN A 167 7.79 -5.57 5.35
CA GLN A 167 6.74 -6.50 4.91
C GLN A 167 5.46 -6.38 5.74
N MET A 168 5.59 -6.06 7.03
CA MET A 168 4.43 -5.87 7.92
C MET A 168 3.74 -4.53 7.71
N VAL A 169 4.48 -3.51 7.29
CA VAL A 169 3.89 -2.27 6.77
C VAL A 169 3.12 -2.54 5.48
N GLN A 170 3.67 -3.33 4.56
CA GLN A 170 2.99 -3.71 3.31
C GLN A 170 1.69 -4.50 3.58
N GLU A 171 1.70 -5.41 4.57
CA GLU A 171 0.48 -6.14 4.98
C GLU A 171 -0.62 -5.16 5.42
N ARG A 172 -0.30 -4.21 6.29
CA ARG A 172 -1.25 -3.16 6.71
C ARG A 172 -1.69 -2.26 5.57
N ALA A 173 -0.79 -1.95 4.64
CA ALA A 173 -1.13 -1.17 3.45
C ALA A 173 -2.19 -1.90 2.58
N VAL A 174 -2.05 -3.21 2.41
CA VAL A 174 -3.04 -4.03 1.70
C VAL A 174 -4.40 -4.00 2.41
N ASP A 175 -4.42 -4.10 3.74
CA ASP A 175 -5.65 -4.00 4.52
C ASP A 175 -6.32 -2.63 4.39
N VAL A 176 -5.53 -1.54 4.43
CA VAL A 176 -5.99 -0.17 4.21
C VAL A 176 -6.58 0.00 2.80
N ALA A 177 -5.90 -0.49 1.77
CA ALA A 177 -6.39 -0.46 0.40
C ALA A 177 -7.69 -1.26 0.23
N ARG A 178 -7.79 -2.43 0.88
CA ARG A 178 -8.98 -3.27 0.87
C ARG A 178 -10.16 -2.58 1.54
N GLY A 179 -9.95 -1.95 2.70
CA GLY A 179 -10.97 -1.17 3.41
C GLY A 179 -11.48 0.00 2.56
N ASN A 180 -10.56 0.72 1.91
CA ASN A 180 -10.91 1.79 0.98
C ASN A 180 -11.74 1.28 -0.22
N LEU A 181 -11.30 0.19 -0.85
CA LEU A 181 -12.01 -0.43 -1.97
C LEU A 181 -13.43 -0.86 -1.56
N ASP A 182 -13.58 -1.51 -0.41
CA ASP A 182 -14.88 -1.96 0.09
C ASP A 182 -15.83 -0.79 0.37
N GLN A 183 -15.33 0.29 0.98
CA GLN A 183 -16.14 1.50 1.19
C GLN A 183 -16.63 2.10 -0.13
N TYR A 184 -15.74 2.27 -1.12
CA TYR A 184 -16.12 2.80 -2.43
C TYR A 184 -17.07 1.89 -3.18
N TYR A 185 -16.83 0.57 -3.14
CA TYR A 185 -17.71 -0.40 -3.75
C TYR A 185 -19.12 -0.36 -3.15
N ARG A 186 -19.24 -0.27 -1.82
CA ARG A 186 -20.54 -0.12 -1.14
C ARG A 186 -21.31 1.11 -1.62
N MET A 187 -20.64 2.26 -1.75
CA MET A 187 -21.27 3.49 -2.27
C MET A 187 -21.74 3.36 -3.74
N ILE A 188 -20.92 2.75 -4.60
CA ILE A 188 -21.26 2.53 -6.01
C ILE A 188 -22.41 1.53 -6.14
N ASN A 189 -22.39 0.44 -5.37
CA ASN A 189 -23.44 -0.58 -5.38
C ASN A 189 -24.78 0.01 -4.89
N GLN A 190 -24.78 0.83 -3.84
CA GLN A 190 -25.96 1.56 -3.38
C GLN A 190 -26.54 2.42 -4.52
N SER A 191 -25.69 3.22 -5.17
CA SER A 191 -26.08 4.10 -6.28
C SER A 191 -26.68 3.30 -7.45
N TYR A 192 -26.08 2.16 -7.78
CA TYR A 192 -26.59 1.23 -8.80
C TYR A 192 -27.97 0.68 -8.44
N VAL A 193 -28.17 0.19 -7.21
CA VAL A 193 -29.46 -0.36 -6.75
C VAL A 193 -30.56 0.71 -6.81
N GLU A 194 -30.26 1.93 -6.36
CA GLU A 194 -31.20 3.05 -6.43
C GLU A 194 -31.55 3.45 -7.86
N PHE A 195 -30.55 3.52 -8.75
CA PHE A 195 -30.76 3.77 -10.17
C PHE A 195 -31.67 2.69 -10.78
N MET A 196 -31.36 1.41 -10.54
CA MET A 196 -32.12 0.30 -11.09
C MET A 196 -33.56 0.27 -10.60
N LYS A 197 -33.81 0.61 -9.33
CA LYS A 197 -35.16 0.74 -8.78
C LYS A 197 -35.96 1.81 -9.52
N ARG A 198 -35.39 3.01 -9.68
CA ARG A 198 -36.04 4.13 -10.42
C ARG A 198 -36.26 3.76 -11.89
N TYR A 199 -35.26 3.17 -12.53
CA TYR A 199 -35.34 2.69 -13.90
C TYR A 199 -36.50 1.72 -14.10
N MET A 200 -36.62 0.68 -13.27
CA MET A 200 -37.67 -0.33 -13.42
C MET A 200 -39.07 0.26 -13.29
N GLN A 201 -39.27 1.22 -12.39
CA GLN A 201 -40.55 1.91 -12.23
C GLN A 201 -40.90 2.74 -13.47
N GLN A 202 -39.98 3.59 -13.92
CA GLN A 202 -40.17 4.44 -15.09
C GLN A 202 -40.34 3.61 -16.37
N HIS A 203 -39.57 2.54 -16.51
CA HIS A 203 -39.66 1.62 -17.63
C HIS A 203 -41.04 0.99 -17.73
N ARG A 204 -41.60 0.50 -16.62
CA ARG A 204 -42.96 -0.08 -16.60
C ARG A 204 -44.01 0.94 -17.03
N MET A 205 -43.97 2.14 -16.45
CA MET A 205 -44.90 3.21 -16.81
C MET A 205 -44.82 3.59 -18.29
N HIS A 206 -43.61 3.77 -18.80
CA HIS A 206 -43.42 4.18 -20.19
C HIS A 206 -43.79 3.08 -21.17
N SER A 207 -43.42 1.83 -20.88
CA SER A 207 -43.80 0.67 -21.68
C SER A 207 -45.31 0.51 -21.74
N ASP A 208 -46.02 0.70 -20.63
CA ASP A 208 -47.49 0.61 -20.58
C ASP A 208 -48.14 1.69 -21.46
N LEU A 209 -47.67 2.93 -21.38
CA LEU A 209 -48.15 4.03 -22.22
C LEU A 209 -47.98 3.75 -23.72
N VAL A 210 -46.81 3.27 -24.13
CA VAL A 210 -46.50 2.97 -25.53
C VAL A 210 -47.34 1.79 -26.03
N VAL A 211 -47.45 0.71 -25.26
CA VAL A 211 -48.20 -0.50 -25.67
C VAL A 211 -49.71 -0.25 -25.72
N ASN A 212 -50.25 0.55 -24.80
CA ASN A 212 -51.68 0.84 -24.75
C ASN A 212 -52.13 1.98 -25.67
N PHE A 213 -51.22 2.66 -26.37
CA PHE A 213 -51.56 3.81 -27.24
C PHE A 213 -52.65 3.46 -28.25
N GLY A 214 -52.51 2.37 -29.00
CA GLY A 214 -53.51 1.96 -30.00
C GLY A 214 -54.90 1.71 -29.41
N LYS A 215 -54.96 1.03 -28.25
CA LYS A 215 -56.22 0.80 -27.53
C LYS A 215 -56.86 2.11 -27.07
N ASN A 216 -56.05 3.06 -26.62
CA ASN A 216 -56.53 4.38 -26.17
C ASN A 216 -57.06 5.21 -27.35
N VAL A 217 -56.42 5.16 -28.52
CA VAL A 217 -56.91 5.80 -29.74
C VAL A 217 -58.27 5.24 -30.15
N GLU A 218 -58.44 3.92 -30.17
CA GLU A 218 -59.72 3.29 -30.51
C GLU A 218 -60.81 3.60 -29.47
N LYS A 219 -60.44 3.68 -28.18
CA LYS A 219 -61.36 4.13 -27.14
C LYS A 219 -61.86 5.56 -27.40
N LEU A 220 -60.97 6.50 -27.75
CA LEU A 220 -61.36 7.87 -28.10
C LEU A 220 -62.26 7.92 -29.34
N ARG A 221 -62.00 7.06 -30.34
CA ARG A 221 -62.82 6.94 -31.55
C ARG A 221 -64.26 6.49 -31.21
N SER A 222 -64.41 5.58 -30.26
CA SER A 222 -65.73 5.02 -29.88
C SER A 222 -66.63 6.00 -29.10
N ILE A 223 -66.06 7.03 -28.47
CA ILE A 223 -66.83 7.97 -27.63
C ILE A 223 -67.37 9.11 -28.50
N LYS A 224 -68.68 9.11 -28.74
CA LYS A 224 -69.38 10.15 -29.52
C LYS A 224 -69.44 11.46 -28.75
N LEU A 225 -69.33 12.59 -29.47
CA LEU A 225 -69.55 13.91 -28.89
C LEU A 225 -71.03 14.13 -28.57
N HIS A 226 -71.31 15.01 -27.60
CA HIS A 226 -72.68 15.47 -27.35
C HIS A 226 -73.26 16.11 -28.63
N PRO A 227 -74.55 15.91 -28.97
CA PRO A 227 -75.14 16.41 -30.22
C PRO A 227 -74.91 17.90 -30.48
N ALA A 228 -74.98 18.74 -29.44
CA ALA A 228 -74.75 20.18 -29.55
C ALA A 228 -73.30 20.57 -29.94
N LEU A 229 -72.35 19.64 -29.83
CA LEU A 229 -70.93 19.84 -30.17
C LEU A 229 -70.52 19.14 -31.47
N GLN A 230 -71.44 18.38 -32.08
CA GLN A 230 -71.15 17.68 -33.33
C GLN A 230 -71.18 18.66 -34.51
N THR A 231 -70.24 18.48 -35.43
CA THR A 231 -70.17 19.22 -36.70
C THR A 231 -69.87 18.22 -37.82
N ALA A 232 -69.93 18.64 -39.08
CA ALA A 232 -69.59 17.78 -40.22
C ALA A 232 -68.19 17.14 -40.10
N ASN A 233 -67.27 17.79 -39.38
CA ASN A 233 -65.88 17.35 -39.23
C ASN A 233 -65.54 16.88 -37.80
N ARG A 234 -66.51 16.82 -36.87
CA ARG A 234 -66.29 16.41 -35.47
C ARG A 234 -67.47 15.59 -34.96
N THR A 235 -67.23 14.31 -34.73
CA THR A 235 -68.24 13.32 -34.37
C THR A 235 -67.87 12.55 -33.11
N CYS A 236 -66.58 12.38 -32.82
CA CYS A 236 -66.05 11.65 -31.66
C CYS A 236 -64.95 12.43 -30.92
N LEU A 237 -64.55 11.96 -29.74
CA LEU A 237 -63.49 12.60 -28.95
C LEU A 237 -62.13 12.62 -29.68
N LEU A 238 -61.86 11.62 -30.53
CA LEU A 238 -60.63 11.58 -31.31
C LEU A 238 -60.52 12.77 -32.28
N ASP A 239 -61.64 13.28 -32.80
CA ASP A 239 -61.67 14.43 -33.72
C ASP A 239 -61.24 15.75 -33.04
N LEU A 240 -61.12 15.76 -31.71
CA LEU A 240 -60.64 16.90 -30.93
C LEU A 240 -59.12 16.89 -30.70
N VAL A 241 -58.43 15.82 -31.08
CA VAL A 241 -56.98 15.65 -30.92
C VAL A 241 -56.27 15.44 -32.25
N LYS A 242 -55.02 15.90 -32.35
CA LYS A 242 -54.18 15.72 -33.55
C LYS A 242 -53.57 14.32 -33.55
N GLU A 243 -54.31 13.33 -34.04
CA GLU A 243 -53.88 11.91 -34.04
C GLU A 243 -52.50 11.70 -34.67
N GLU A 244 -52.23 12.29 -35.83
CA GLU A 244 -50.94 12.22 -36.54
C GLU A 244 -49.76 12.65 -35.65
N SER A 245 -49.96 13.74 -34.89
CA SER A 245 -48.95 14.28 -33.98
C SER A 245 -48.74 13.37 -32.77
N LEU A 246 -49.80 12.75 -32.25
CA LEU A 246 -49.72 11.80 -31.14
C LEU A 246 -49.01 10.52 -31.57
N ARG A 247 -49.33 9.99 -32.76
CA ARG A 247 -48.69 8.81 -33.34
C ARG A 247 -47.18 9.03 -33.51
N LYS A 248 -46.78 10.15 -34.10
CA LYS A 248 -45.37 10.54 -34.22
C LYS A 248 -44.68 10.69 -32.85
N SER A 249 -45.37 11.24 -31.86
CA SER A 249 -44.83 11.37 -30.49
C SER A 249 -44.59 10.00 -29.85
N VAL A 250 -45.52 9.05 -30.02
CA VAL A 250 -45.38 7.68 -29.51
C VAL A 250 -44.24 6.93 -30.21
N GLU A 251 -44.08 7.09 -31.53
CA GLU A 251 -42.96 6.51 -32.27
C GLU A 251 -41.61 7.02 -31.76
N ASN A 252 -41.49 8.34 -31.55
CA ASN A 252 -40.30 8.95 -30.96
C ASN A 252 -40.05 8.43 -29.54
N CYS A 253 -41.09 8.35 -28.71
CA CYS A 253 -41.02 7.79 -27.36
C CYS A 253 -40.57 6.33 -27.37
N ALA A 254 -41.12 5.50 -28.25
CA ALA A 254 -40.75 4.09 -28.38
C ALA A 254 -39.28 3.93 -28.82
N SER A 255 -38.84 4.74 -29.78
CA SER A 255 -37.43 4.76 -30.21
C SER A 255 -36.50 5.16 -29.05
N SER A 256 -36.80 6.26 -28.36
CA SER A 256 -36.02 6.71 -27.20
C SER A 256 -36.04 5.69 -26.06
N HIS A 257 -37.17 5.02 -25.82
CA HIS A 257 -37.30 3.98 -24.80
C HIS A 257 -36.34 2.82 -25.07
N LYS A 258 -36.36 2.31 -26.31
CA LYS A 258 -35.50 1.20 -26.74
C LYS A 258 -34.01 1.59 -26.71
N GLN A 259 -33.68 2.81 -27.13
CA GLN A 259 -32.29 3.30 -27.04
C GLN A 259 -31.79 3.35 -25.60
N PHE A 260 -32.63 3.83 -24.68
CA PHE A 260 -32.27 3.87 -23.26
C PHE A 260 -32.18 2.48 -22.63
N GLU A 261 -33.08 1.57 -22.99
CA GLU A 261 -33.03 0.15 -22.57
C GLU A 261 -31.71 -0.52 -23.00
N ASN A 262 -31.25 -0.26 -24.23
CA ASN A 262 -29.96 -0.75 -24.71
C ASN A 262 -28.80 -0.21 -23.87
N LYS A 263 -28.83 1.08 -23.51
CA LYS A 263 -27.82 1.70 -22.64
C LYS A 263 -27.84 1.13 -21.22
N VAL A 264 -29.02 0.89 -20.66
CA VAL A 264 -29.16 0.25 -19.35
C VAL A 264 -28.65 -1.19 -19.37
N SER A 265 -28.84 -1.91 -20.47
CA SER A 265 -28.31 -3.26 -20.65
C SER A 265 -26.78 -3.28 -20.71
N GLN A 266 -26.16 -2.35 -21.45
CA GLN A 266 -24.71 -2.15 -21.44
C GLN A 266 -24.19 -1.82 -20.03
N PHE A 267 -24.86 -0.90 -19.34
CA PHE A 267 -24.51 -0.52 -17.98
C PHE A 267 -24.57 -1.69 -16.98
N LYS A 268 -25.61 -2.53 -17.06
CA LYS A 268 -25.74 -3.76 -16.25
C LYS A 268 -24.55 -4.70 -16.46
N GLN A 269 -24.11 -4.88 -17.70
CA GLN A 269 -22.95 -5.73 -18.01
C GLN A 269 -21.68 -5.15 -17.37
N THR A 270 -21.38 -3.87 -17.61
CA THR A 270 -20.21 -3.20 -17.02
C THR A 270 -20.24 -3.25 -15.49
N PHE A 271 -21.39 -2.99 -14.87
CA PHE A 271 -21.53 -3.08 -13.43
C PHE A 271 -21.33 -4.52 -12.91
N GLY A 272 -21.87 -5.51 -13.63
CA GLY A 272 -21.66 -6.93 -13.30
C GLY A 272 -20.18 -7.33 -13.28
N GLU A 273 -19.39 -6.81 -14.23
CA GLU A 273 -17.93 -7.03 -14.26
C GLU A 273 -17.23 -6.36 -13.07
N VAL A 274 -17.58 -5.12 -12.74
CA VAL A 274 -17.04 -4.40 -11.57
C VAL A 274 -17.37 -5.13 -10.28
N LYS A 275 -18.64 -5.54 -10.11
CA LYS A 275 -19.11 -6.30 -8.95
C LYS A 275 -18.32 -7.59 -8.77
N ARG A 276 -18.20 -8.40 -9.82
CA ARG A 276 -17.45 -9.66 -9.77
C ARG A 276 -15.99 -9.44 -9.35
N ARG A 277 -15.30 -8.48 -9.99
CA ARG A 277 -13.89 -8.19 -9.67
C ARG A 277 -13.71 -7.66 -8.24
N ALA A 278 -14.62 -6.81 -7.77
CA ALA A 278 -14.59 -6.31 -6.41
C ALA A 278 -14.78 -7.45 -5.40
N GLU A 279 -15.78 -8.32 -5.61
CA GLU A 279 -16.04 -9.48 -4.75
C GLU A 279 -14.87 -10.47 -4.75
N GLU A 280 -14.23 -10.71 -5.88
CA GLU A 280 -13.02 -11.55 -6.00
C GLU A 280 -11.85 -10.99 -5.18
N LEU A 281 -11.54 -9.70 -5.33
CA LEU A 281 -10.47 -9.03 -4.57
C LEU A 281 -10.78 -9.00 -3.07
N LEU A 282 -12.04 -8.72 -2.71
CA LEU A 282 -12.51 -8.68 -1.32
C LEU A 282 -12.63 -10.07 -0.69
N SER A 283 -12.64 -11.15 -1.46
CA SER A 283 -12.62 -12.53 -0.96
C SER A 283 -11.21 -13.12 -0.89
N SER A 284 -10.29 -12.61 -1.72
CA SER A 284 -8.89 -13.03 -1.72
C SER A 284 -8.22 -12.63 -0.40
N ARG A 285 -7.75 -13.60 0.38
CA ARG A 285 -6.91 -13.31 1.55
C ARG A 285 -5.48 -13.15 1.07
N ALA A 286 -4.93 -11.93 1.14
CA ALA A 286 -3.49 -11.75 1.05
C ALA A 286 -2.87 -12.54 2.21
N PHE A 287 -2.17 -13.63 1.90
CA PHE A 287 -1.46 -14.40 2.90
C PHE A 287 0.02 -14.10 2.74
N LEU A 288 0.51 -13.15 3.54
CA LEU A 288 1.94 -13.03 3.76
C LEU A 288 2.28 -13.95 4.95
N PRO A 289 3.24 -14.90 4.83
CA PRO A 289 3.60 -15.81 5.91
C PRO A 289 4.46 -15.10 6.99
N THR A 290 4.06 -13.91 7.43
CA THR A 290 4.83 -13.02 8.31
C THR A 290 5.11 -13.62 9.67
N LYS A 291 4.18 -14.44 10.20
CA LYS A 291 4.36 -15.17 11.47
C LYS A 291 5.49 -16.20 11.45
N ASN A 292 5.66 -16.93 10.35
CA ASN A 292 6.72 -17.93 10.23
C ASN A 292 8.10 -17.27 10.16
N ILE A 293 8.17 -16.14 9.46
CA ILE A 293 9.40 -15.35 9.34
C ILE A 293 9.76 -14.73 10.70
N GLU A 294 8.78 -14.20 11.44
CA GLU A 294 8.98 -13.66 12.79
C GLU A 294 9.60 -14.71 13.72
N GLN A 295 9.04 -15.92 13.74
CA GLN A 295 9.56 -17.02 14.53
C GLN A 295 10.99 -17.38 14.11
N THR A 296 11.24 -17.49 12.81
CA THR A 296 12.57 -17.82 12.28
C THR A 296 13.61 -16.77 12.69
N ILE A 297 13.30 -15.47 12.58
CA ILE A 297 14.19 -14.38 13.01
C ILE A 297 14.46 -14.49 14.52
N LYS A 298 13.42 -14.67 15.34
CA LYS A 298 13.59 -14.82 16.80
C LYS A 298 14.46 -16.02 17.18
N GLU A 299 14.31 -17.14 16.48
CA GLU A 299 15.15 -18.33 16.69
C GLU A 299 16.61 -18.06 16.34
N HIS A 300 16.90 -17.27 15.30
CA HIS A 300 18.27 -16.98 14.87
C HIS A 300 19.03 -16.04 15.83
N GLN A 301 18.31 -15.26 16.66
CA GLN A 301 18.92 -14.42 17.68
C GLN A 301 19.79 -15.23 18.67
N ARG A 302 19.44 -16.49 18.94
CA ARG A 302 20.22 -17.36 19.83
C ARG A 302 21.64 -17.59 19.31
N TYR A 303 21.78 -17.80 18.00
CA TYR A 303 23.08 -18.06 17.37
C TYR A 303 23.96 -16.80 17.38
N ILE A 304 23.37 -15.62 17.25
CA ILE A 304 24.08 -14.35 17.39
C ILE A 304 24.60 -14.17 18.82
N ASN A 305 23.80 -14.53 19.82
CA ASN A 305 24.20 -14.48 21.22
C ASN A 305 25.36 -15.44 21.52
N GLU A 306 25.32 -16.66 20.97
CA GLU A 306 26.42 -17.63 21.06
C GLU A 306 27.69 -17.10 20.39
N GLN A 307 27.61 -16.62 19.14
CA GLN A 307 28.75 -16.04 18.44
C GLN A 307 29.33 -14.82 19.18
N LYS A 308 28.47 -13.97 19.77
CA LYS A 308 28.89 -12.82 20.59
C LYS A 308 29.68 -13.29 21.81
N SER A 309 29.23 -14.34 22.50
CA SER A 309 29.94 -14.93 23.64
C SER A 309 31.30 -15.50 23.25
N ILE A 310 31.37 -16.21 22.11
CA ILE A 310 32.63 -16.72 21.54
C ILE A 310 33.59 -15.55 21.26
N MET A 311 33.11 -14.49 20.60
CA MET A 311 33.94 -13.33 20.27
C MET A 311 34.45 -12.58 21.51
N GLN A 312 33.63 -12.46 22.56
CA GLN A 312 34.05 -11.90 23.84
C GLN A 312 35.15 -12.74 24.50
N SER A 313 35.01 -14.06 24.48
CA SER A 313 36.00 -15.00 25.02
C SER A 313 37.32 -14.92 24.25
N LEU A 314 37.27 -14.91 22.92
CA LEU A 314 38.48 -14.77 22.09
C LEU A 314 39.15 -13.40 22.29
N ARG A 315 38.38 -12.32 22.46
CA ARG A 315 38.93 -10.99 22.76
C ARG A 315 39.66 -10.98 24.10
N LEU A 316 39.13 -11.66 25.13
CA LEU A 316 39.78 -11.79 26.43
C LEU A 316 41.12 -12.53 26.32
N VAL A 317 41.15 -13.65 25.59
CA VAL A 317 42.37 -14.41 25.35
C VAL A 317 43.42 -13.55 24.63
N CYS A 318 43.01 -12.76 23.64
CA CYS A 318 43.89 -11.83 22.94
C CYS A 318 44.51 -10.80 23.90
N ILE A 319 43.71 -10.20 24.78
CA ILE A 319 44.22 -9.24 25.78
C ILE A 319 45.22 -9.91 26.73
N LEU A 320 44.92 -11.12 27.20
CA LEU A 320 45.78 -11.88 28.13
C LEU A 320 47.10 -12.34 27.48
N THR A 321 47.09 -12.71 26.20
CA THR A 321 48.33 -13.05 25.48
C THR A 321 49.19 -11.81 25.27
N PHE A 322 48.63 -10.69 24.82
CA PHE A 322 49.37 -9.43 24.69
C PHE A 322 49.96 -8.93 26.03
N PHE A 323 49.22 -9.06 27.13
CA PHE A 323 49.70 -8.65 28.45
C PHE A 323 50.88 -9.53 28.94
N ASN A 324 50.82 -10.84 28.72
CA ASN A 324 51.91 -11.76 29.06
C ASN A 324 53.15 -11.56 28.16
N TYR A 325 52.96 -11.27 26.87
CA TYR A 325 54.06 -10.94 25.96
C TYR A 325 54.77 -9.65 26.40
N PHE A 326 54.02 -8.62 26.80
CA PHE A 326 54.59 -7.35 27.28
C PHE A 326 55.40 -7.54 28.57
N LEU A 327 54.90 -8.38 29.50
CA LEU A 327 55.61 -8.74 30.73
C LEU A 327 56.88 -9.57 30.48
N CYS A 328 56.85 -10.52 29.53
CA CYS A 328 58.04 -11.27 29.14
C CYS A 328 59.10 -10.40 28.44
N ALA A 329 58.68 -9.48 27.56
CA ALA A 329 59.58 -8.57 26.85
C ALA A 329 60.22 -7.51 27.77
N LEU A 330 59.59 -7.18 28.90
CA LEU A 330 60.17 -6.31 29.93
C LEU A 330 61.11 -7.06 30.90
N SER A 331 61.12 -8.39 30.86
CA SER A 331 61.89 -9.26 31.77
C SER A 331 63.15 -9.86 31.12
N CYS A 332 63.37 -9.61 29.84
CA CYS A 332 64.60 -9.88 29.08
C CYS A 332 65.30 -8.56 28.78
#